data_AF-A0A9P5PC01-F1
#
_entry.id   AF-A0A9P5PC01-F1
#
_cell.length_a   1.000
_cell.length_b   1.000
_cell.length_c   1.000
_cell.angle_alpha   90.00
_cell.angle_beta   90.00
_cell.angle_gamma   90.00
#
_symmetry.space_group_name_H-M   'P 1'
#
loop_
_entity.id
_entity.type
_entity.pdbx_description
1 polymer ?
#
loop_
_entity_poly.entity_id
_entity_poly.type
_entity_poly.pdbx_seq_one_letter_code
_entity_poly.pdbx_strand_id
1 'polypeptide(L)'
;MLVHVSRDAGNDIIPGSSFIVFDVLLGLALFFTSCTYFSALFSKSIVRMMTWFALIISSWIYCISFLLLVGHQNGGNPPFSLCLCQAGLIYAAPASIAAACLAFVVEVYLRLTTFMTQTLIDNRIITSLLFLPAVTHQVVFWIAMLVSWNL
;
A
#
# COMPACT_ATOMS: atom_id res chain seq x y z
N MET A 1 -26.18 -30.41 -36.13
CA MET A 1 -26.08 -29.03 -36.64
C MET A 1 -25.92 -28.08 -35.44
N LEU A 2 -24.66 -27.87 -35.03
CA LEU A 2 -24.07 -26.69 -34.36
C LEU A 2 -24.76 -25.94 -33.19
N VAL A 3 -25.31 -26.60 -32.17
CA VAL A 3 -25.53 -25.91 -30.88
C VAL A 3 -25.27 -26.86 -29.71
N HIS A 4 -24.02 -27.20 -29.41
CA HIS A 4 -23.64 -27.76 -28.10
C HIS A 4 -22.13 -27.69 -27.77
N VAL A 5 -21.33 -26.93 -28.54
CA VAL A 5 -19.88 -26.72 -28.30
C VAL A 5 -19.62 -25.26 -27.93
N SER A 6 -20.21 -24.78 -26.84
CA SER A 6 -19.92 -23.45 -26.26
C SER A 6 -20.20 -23.35 -24.77
N ARG A 7 -20.32 -24.48 -24.06
CA ARG A 7 -20.61 -24.50 -22.61
C ARG A 7 -19.48 -25.07 -21.75
N ASP A 8 -18.26 -25.12 -22.31
CA ASP A 8 -17.03 -25.48 -21.59
C ASP A 8 -15.99 -24.33 -21.58
N ALA A 9 -16.40 -23.11 -21.97
CA ALA A 9 -15.54 -21.91 -21.91
C ALA A 9 -15.67 -21.16 -20.57
N GLY A 10 -16.19 -21.82 -19.54
CA GLY A 10 -16.43 -21.21 -18.24
C GLY A 10 -16.21 -22.23 -17.14
N ASN A 11 -15.21 -21.94 -16.30
CA ASN A 11 -15.03 -22.52 -14.96
C ASN A 11 -13.97 -23.61 -14.76
N ASP A 12 -12.89 -23.60 -15.55
CA ASP A 12 -11.58 -24.00 -15.02
C ASP A 12 -10.90 -22.74 -14.45
N ILE A 13 -11.47 -22.20 -13.37
CA ILE A 13 -10.69 -21.32 -12.49
C ILE A 13 -9.63 -22.25 -11.90
N ILE A 14 -8.47 -22.33 -12.56
CA ILE A 14 -7.29 -22.99 -12.02
C ILE A 14 -7.16 -22.47 -10.59
N PRO A 15 -7.15 -23.31 -9.54
CA PRO A 15 -7.22 -22.86 -8.15
C PRO A 15 -6.08 -21.90 -7.71
N GLY A 16 -5.07 -21.67 -8.57
CA GLY A 16 -4.04 -20.64 -8.41
C GLY A 16 -4.23 -19.33 -9.20
N SER A 17 -5.26 -19.20 -10.04
CA SER A 17 -5.41 -18.04 -10.95
C SER A 17 -5.71 -16.73 -10.20
N SER A 18 -6.48 -16.80 -9.11
CA SER A 18 -6.82 -15.62 -8.29
C SER A 18 -5.59 -14.98 -7.64
N PHE A 19 -4.69 -15.79 -7.08
CA PHE A 19 -3.46 -15.29 -6.46
C PHE A 19 -2.50 -14.71 -7.50
N ILE A 20 -2.37 -15.35 -8.67
CA ILE A 20 -1.53 -14.84 -9.77
C ILE A 20 -2.02 -13.48 -10.26
N VAL A 21 -3.32 -13.31 -10.50
CA VAL A 21 -3.87 -12.02 -10.95
C VAL A 21 -3.60 -10.94 -9.91
N PHE A 22 -3.80 -11.25 -8.63
CA PHE A 22 -3.55 -10.32 -7.54
C PHE A 22 -2.07 -9.91 -7.45
N ASP A 23 -1.14 -10.86 -7.52
CA ASP A 23 0.29 -10.59 -7.46
C ASP A 23 0.77 -9.75 -8.66
N VAL A 24 0.24 -10.02 -9.86
CA VAL A 24 0.53 -9.21 -11.06
C VAL A 24 0.04 -7.78 -10.88
N LEU A 25 -1.17 -7.57 -10.34
CA LEU A 25 -1.71 -6.24 -10.07
C LEU A 25 -0.85 -5.48 -9.06
N LEU A 26 -0.40 -6.15 -7.99
CA LEU A 26 0.50 -5.56 -7.00
C LEU A 26 1.87 -5.23 -7.57
N GLY A 27 2.43 -6.12 -8.41
CA GLY A 27 3.69 -5.88 -9.11
C GLY A 27 3.61 -4.67 -10.04
N LEU A 28 2.52 -4.54 -10.80
CA LEU A 28 2.25 -3.36 -11.65
C LEU A 28 2.07 -2.09 -10.82
N ALA A 29 1.34 -2.16 -9.69
CA ALA A 29 1.16 -1.02 -8.79
C ALA A 29 2.51 -0.55 -8.22
N LEU A 30 3.38 -1.48 -7.78
CA LEU A 30 4.75 -1.14 -7.35
C LEU A 30 5.56 -0.52 -8.47
N PHE A 31 5.49 -1.06 -9.67
CA PHE A 31 6.23 -0.54 -10.82
C PHE A 31 5.80 0.90 -11.14
N PHE A 32 4.50 1.15 -11.30
CA PHE A 32 4.00 2.49 -11.61
C PHE A 32 4.28 3.49 -10.50
N THR A 33 4.05 3.13 -9.24
CA THR A 33 4.36 4.02 -8.11
C THR A 33 5.86 4.30 -8.04
N SER A 34 6.72 3.34 -8.34
CA SER A 34 8.16 3.53 -8.46
C SER A 34 8.54 4.50 -9.58
N CYS A 35 7.98 4.32 -10.78
CA CYS A 35 8.17 5.27 -11.86
C CYS A 35 7.75 6.70 -11.46
N THR A 36 6.63 6.86 -10.76
CA THR A 36 6.20 8.19 -10.30
C THR A 36 7.12 8.78 -9.24
N TYR A 37 7.64 7.96 -8.32
CA TYR A 37 8.59 8.37 -7.28
C TYR A 37 9.91 8.85 -7.91
N PHE A 38 10.49 8.04 -8.80
CA PHE A 38 11.72 8.41 -9.49
C PHE A 38 11.52 9.61 -10.42
N SER A 39 10.41 9.67 -11.16
CA SER A 39 10.08 10.84 -11.98
C SER A 39 10.00 12.11 -11.15
N ALA A 40 9.45 12.04 -9.93
CA ALA A 40 9.42 13.16 -9.00
C ALA A 40 10.82 13.59 -8.53
N LEU A 41 11.76 12.65 -8.33
CA LEU A 41 13.13 12.96 -7.93
C LEU A 41 13.94 13.62 -9.05
N PHE A 42 13.75 13.18 -10.30
CA PHE A 42 14.49 13.73 -11.45
C PHE A 42 13.90 15.04 -11.98
N SER A 43 12.61 15.30 -11.77
CA SER A 43 11.96 16.53 -12.22
C SER A 43 12.14 17.67 -11.22
N LYS A 44 13.13 18.53 -11.47
CA LYS A 44 13.35 19.77 -10.68
C LYS A 44 12.27 20.84 -10.86
N SER A 45 11.38 20.66 -11.85
CA SER A 45 10.35 21.64 -12.21
C SER A 45 9.14 21.59 -11.27
N ILE A 46 8.88 20.44 -10.62
CA ILE A 46 7.65 20.21 -9.87
C ILE A 46 7.96 20.11 -8.37
N VAL A 47 7.64 21.16 -7.62
CA VAL A 47 7.70 21.15 -6.15
C VAL A 47 6.57 20.26 -5.62
N ARG A 48 6.91 19.08 -5.10
CA ARG A 48 5.93 18.14 -4.52
C ARG A 48 5.88 18.23 -2.99
N MET A 49 4.71 17.90 -2.44
CA MET A 49 4.46 17.86 -1.00
C MET A 49 5.15 16.66 -0.34
N MET A 50 5.63 16.83 0.88
CA MET A 50 6.30 15.75 1.61
C MET A 50 5.34 14.60 1.95
N THR A 51 4.08 14.89 2.26
CA THR A 51 3.06 13.86 2.51
C THR A 51 2.74 12.99 1.30
N TRP A 52 2.96 13.50 0.07
CA TRP A 52 2.82 12.69 -1.15
C TRP A 52 3.83 11.54 -1.17
N PHE A 53 5.08 11.79 -0.76
CA PHE A 53 6.09 10.74 -0.64
C PHE A 53 5.72 9.71 0.43
N ALA A 54 5.16 10.15 1.56
CA ALA A 54 4.69 9.23 2.59
C ALA A 54 3.55 8.31 2.10
N LEU A 55 2.64 8.82 1.26
CA LEU A 55 1.59 8.01 0.63
C LEU A 55 2.15 6.97 -0.34
N ILE A 56 3.15 7.33 -1.14
CA ILE A 56 3.82 6.40 -2.05
C ILE A 56 4.57 5.32 -1.26
N ILE A 57 5.32 5.69 -0.22
CA ILE A 57 6.02 4.74 0.64
C ILE A 57 5.03 3.79 1.33
N SER A 58 3.90 4.30 1.82
CA SER A 58 2.85 3.47 2.44
C SER A 58 2.26 2.47 1.44
N SER A 59 2.07 2.91 0.19
CA SER A 59 1.61 2.04 -0.91
C SER A 59 2.63 0.95 -1.26
N TRP A 60 3.94 1.27 -1.21
CA TRP A 60 4.99 0.27 -1.39
C TRP A 60 4.98 -0.78 -0.30
N ILE A 61 4.89 -0.35 0.96
CA ILE A 61 4.82 -1.27 2.10
C ILE A 61 3.64 -2.22 1.92
N TYR A 62 2.46 -1.71 1.56
CA TYR A 62 1.29 -2.53 1.27
C TYR A 62 1.57 -3.59 0.20
N CYS A 63 2.09 -3.20 -0.95
CA CYS A 63 2.33 -4.17 -2.03
C CYS A 63 3.41 -5.20 -1.67
N ILE A 64 4.50 -4.77 -1.02
CA ILE A 64 5.56 -5.66 -0.56
C ILE A 64 5.00 -6.67 0.45
N SER A 65 4.13 -6.24 1.37
CA SER A 65 3.52 -7.10 2.39
C SER A 65 2.83 -8.31 1.79
N PHE A 66 2.07 -8.10 0.71
CA PHE A 66 1.39 -9.19 0.01
C PHE A 66 2.34 -10.04 -0.85
N LEU A 67 3.32 -9.41 -1.51
CA LEU A 67 4.27 -10.12 -2.37
C LEU A 67 5.27 -11.01 -1.60
N LEU A 68 5.37 -10.89 -0.28
CA LEU A 68 6.22 -11.77 0.55
C LEU A 68 5.88 -13.26 0.43
N LEU A 69 4.64 -13.61 0.12
CA LEU A 69 4.22 -15.01 -0.02
C LEU A 69 4.41 -15.59 -1.42
N VAL A 70 4.84 -14.76 -2.39
CA VAL A 70 5.08 -15.23 -3.76
C VAL A 70 6.08 -16.38 -3.74
N GLY A 71 5.71 -17.49 -4.37
CA GLY A 71 6.49 -18.73 -4.37
C GLY A 71 6.17 -19.72 -3.24
N HIS A 72 5.44 -19.30 -2.20
CA HIS A 72 4.92 -20.18 -1.15
C HIS A 72 3.39 -20.38 -1.22
N GLN A 73 2.74 -19.87 -2.25
CA GLN A 73 1.28 -19.96 -2.44
C GLN A 73 0.82 -21.35 -2.94
N ASN A 74 1.69 -22.16 -3.55
CA ASN A 74 1.36 -23.45 -4.14
C ASN A 74 1.93 -24.62 -3.33
N GLY A 75 1.15 -25.10 -2.35
CA GLY A 75 1.27 -26.46 -1.79
C GLY A 75 2.42 -26.77 -0.83
N GLY A 76 3.39 -25.87 -0.64
CA GLY A 76 4.39 -25.96 0.42
C GLY A 76 3.94 -25.19 1.66
N ASN A 77 4.13 -25.73 2.87
CA ASN A 77 3.85 -24.99 4.11
C ASN A 77 4.88 -23.84 4.24
N PRO A 78 4.45 -22.56 4.15
CA PRO A 78 5.33 -21.43 4.38
C PRO A 78 5.92 -21.45 5.80
N PRO A 79 7.13 -20.92 6.00
CA PRO A 79 7.70 -20.80 7.33
C PRO A 79 6.81 -19.91 8.19
N PHE A 80 6.48 -20.37 9.41
CA PHE A 80 5.57 -19.69 10.32
C PHE A 80 5.95 -18.22 10.56
N SER A 81 7.24 -17.93 10.71
CA SER A 81 7.74 -16.56 10.91
C SER A 81 7.43 -15.62 9.74
N LEU A 82 7.43 -16.14 8.50
CA LEU A 82 7.10 -15.36 7.30
C LEU A 82 5.60 -15.08 7.25
N CYS A 83 4.76 -16.07 7.54
CA CYS A 83 3.31 -15.87 7.63
C CYS A 83 2.93 -14.91 8.74
N LEU A 84 3.55 -15.02 9.91
CA LEU A 84 3.29 -14.14 11.04
C LEU A 84 3.65 -12.69 10.70
N CYS A 85 4.84 -12.48 10.14
CA CYS A 85 5.29 -11.16 9.71
C CYS A 85 4.39 -10.59 8.61
N GLN A 86 4.08 -11.39 7.59
CA GLN A 86 3.19 -10.98 6.51
C GLN A 86 1.79 -10.61 7.03
N ALA A 87 1.19 -11.43 7.88
CA ALA A 87 -0.12 -11.14 8.46
C ALA A 87 -0.10 -9.82 9.22
N GLY A 88 0.91 -9.60 10.08
CA GLY A 88 1.07 -8.35 10.80
C GLY A 88 1.20 -7.14 9.87
N LEU A 89 1.97 -7.26 8.80
CA LEU A 89 2.15 -6.20 7.81
C LEU A 89 0.85 -5.91 7.02
N ILE A 90 0.12 -6.95 6.59
CA ILE A 90 -1.14 -6.83 5.85
C ILE A 90 -2.21 -6.13 6.71
N TYR A 91 -2.30 -6.44 8.00
CA TYR A 91 -3.23 -5.75 8.90
C TYR A 91 -2.84 -4.28 9.16
N ALA A 92 -1.54 -3.98 9.20
CA ALA A 92 -1.05 -2.63 9.44
C ALA A 92 -1.17 -1.69 8.22
N ALA A 93 -1.08 -2.24 7.01
CA ALA A 93 -0.96 -1.45 5.79
C ALA A 93 -2.22 -0.62 5.43
N PRO A 94 -3.48 -1.10 5.58
CA PRO A 94 -4.66 -0.27 5.35
C PRO A 94 -4.74 0.94 6.27
N ALA A 95 -4.37 0.77 7.55
CA ALA A 95 -4.35 1.85 8.53
C ALA A 95 -3.28 2.90 8.19
N SER A 96 -2.10 2.47 7.72
CA SER A 96 -1.03 3.39 7.31
C SER A 96 -1.40 4.16 6.04
N ILE A 97 -1.98 3.50 5.04
CA ILE A 97 -2.46 4.16 3.81
C ILE A 97 -3.56 5.18 4.12
N ALA A 98 -4.53 4.82 4.97
CA ALA A 98 -5.59 5.74 5.37
C ALA A 98 -5.03 6.99 6.07
N ALA A 99 -4.08 6.80 7.00
CA ALA A 99 -3.40 7.89 7.68
C ALA A 99 -2.57 8.76 6.70
N ALA A 100 -1.88 8.15 5.74
CA ALA A 100 -1.11 8.88 4.72
C ALA A 100 -2.01 9.68 3.77
N CYS A 101 -3.16 9.11 3.39
CA CYS A 101 -4.17 9.78 2.59
C CYS A 101 -4.74 10.99 3.34
N LEU A 102 -5.10 10.82 4.62
CA LEU A 102 -5.56 11.92 5.46
C LEU A 102 -4.50 13.03 5.56
N ALA A 103 -3.25 12.67 5.85
CA ALA A 103 -2.13 13.62 5.92
C ALA A 103 -1.95 14.39 4.61
N PHE A 104 -2.04 13.70 3.47
CA PHE A 104 -1.95 14.30 2.14
C PHE A 104 -3.10 15.28 1.86
N VAL A 105 -4.35 14.87 2.13
CA VAL A 105 -5.53 15.73 1.93
C VAL A 105 -5.48 16.97 2.83
N VAL A 106 -5.05 16.80 4.09
CA VAL A 106 -4.89 17.91 5.04
C VAL A 106 -3.79 18.87 4.56
N GLU A 107 -2.63 18.37 4.12
CA GLU A 107 -1.57 19.25 3.58
C GLU A 107 -2.05 20.02 2.33
N VAL A 108 -2.76 19.36 1.42
CA VAL A 108 -3.37 20.00 0.24
C VAL A 108 -4.33 21.10 0.66
N TYR A 109 -5.25 20.78 1.58
CA TYR A 109 -6.24 21.73 2.08
C TYR A 109 -5.56 22.96 2.72
N LEU A 110 -4.60 22.75 3.62
CA LEU A 110 -3.87 23.83 4.27
C LEU A 110 -3.12 24.71 3.27
N ARG A 111 -2.46 24.11 2.26
CA ARG A 111 -1.77 24.85 1.20
C ARG A 111 -2.71 25.67 0.34
N LEU A 112 -3.87 25.12 -0.03
CA LEU A 112 -4.89 25.84 -0.80
C LEU A 112 -5.48 27.01 0.01
N THR A 113 -5.85 26.78 1.27
CA THR A 113 -6.36 27.84 2.14
C THR A 113 -5.34 28.94 2.31
N THR A 114 -4.09 28.58 2.60
CA THR A 114 -2.97 29.54 2.78
C THR A 114 -2.73 30.38 1.53
N PHE A 115 -2.82 29.78 0.34
CA PHE A 115 -2.73 30.52 -0.91
C PHE A 115 -3.85 31.56 -1.05
N MET A 116 -5.07 31.21 -0.63
CA MET A 116 -6.23 32.11 -0.69
C MET A 116 -6.23 33.19 0.39
N THR A 117 -5.80 32.86 1.62
CA THR A 117 -5.82 33.76 2.78
C THR A 117 -4.50 34.50 3.01
N GLN A 118 -3.47 34.22 2.21
CA GLN A 118 -2.11 34.75 2.36
C GLN A 118 -1.52 34.57 3.77
N THR A 119 -1.92 33.51 4.46
CA THR A 119 -1.39 33.16 5.79
C THR A 119 -0.06 32.41 5.67
N LEU A 120 0.64 32.18 6.78
CA LEU A 120 1.81 31.30 6.81
C LEU A 120 1.41 29.94 7.40
N ILE A 121 1.88 28.85 6.79
CA ILE A 121 1.71 27.50 7.33
C ILE A 121 2.86 27.21 8.28
N ASP A 122 2.54 26.71 9.47
CA ASP A 122 3.55 26.18 10.37
C ASP A 122 4.05 24.82 9.85
N ASN A 123 5.34 24.75 9.52
CA ASN A 123 6.01 23.52 9.11
C ASN A 123 5.90 22.40 10.16
N ARG A 124 5.73 22.73 11.44
CA ARG A 124 5.54 21.73 12.51
C ARG A 124 4.30 20.87 12.29
N ILE A 125 3.22 21.46 11.78
CA ILE A 125 1.97 20.73 11.48
C ILE A 125 2.24 19.73 10.36
N ILE A 126 2.91 20.15 9.28
CA ILE A 126 3.26 19.27 8.14
C ILE A 126 4.20 18.14 8.60
N THR A 127 5.22 18.47 9.39
CA THR A 127 6.15 17.47 9.92
C THR A 127 5.42 16.47 10.84
N SER A 128 4.50 16.93 11.69
CA SER A 128 3.70 16.04 12.54
C SER A 128 2.80 15.11 11.72
N LEU A 129 2.17 15.61 10.66
CA LEU A 129 1.37 14.81 9.73
C LEU A 129 2.19 13.72 9.03
N LEU A 130 3.49 13.95 8.81
CA LEU A 130 4.38 12.98 8.18
C LEU A 130 4.66 11.75 9.07
N PHE A 131 4.66 11.92 10.39
CA PHE A 131 4.86 10.81 11.32
C PHE A 131 3.61 9.96 11.53
N LEU A 132 2.42 10.51 11.23
CA LEU A 132 1.14 9.84 11.46
C LEU A 132 1.06 8.44 10.80
N PRO A 133 1.40 8.26 9.51
CA PRO A 133 1.31 6.95 8.86
C PRO A 133 2.30 5.92 9.43
N ALA A 134 3.50 6.37 9.82
CA ALA A 134 4.50 5.51 10.40
C ALA A 134 4.08 5.04 11.80
N VAL A 135 3.54 5.95 12.62
CA VAL A 135 3.05 5.62 13.96
C VAL A 135 1.85 4.68 13.88
N THR A 136 0.86 4.95 13.02
CA THR A 136 -0.29 4.05 12.87
C THR A 136 0.13 2.67 12.38
N HIS A 137 1.06 2.60 11.42
CA HIS A 137 1.61 1.33 10.95
C HIS A 137 2.25 0.53 12.08
N GLN A 138 3.16 1.15 12.85
CA GLN A 138 3.87 0.46 13.94
C GLN A 138 2.89 -0.02 15.01
N VAL A 139 1.95 0.83 15.43
CA VAL A 139 0.95 0.45 16.45
C VAL A 139 0.13 -0.75 15.99
N VAL A 140 -0.42 -0.73 14.77
CA VAL A 140 -1.25 -1.84 14.28
C VAL A 140 -0.42 -3.10 14.04
N PHE A 141 0.81 -2.96 13.54
CA PHE A 141 1.72 -4.10 13.33
C PHE A 141 2.03 -4.82 14.66
N TRP A 142 2.43 -4.08 15.69
CA TRP A 142 2.73 -4.68 17.00
C TRP A 142 1.50 -5.28 17.67
N ILE A 143 0.33 -4.63 17.57
CA ILE A 143 -0.92 -5.20 18.07
C ILE A 143 -1.25 -6.50 17.34
N ALA A 144 -1.16 -6.53 16.01
CA ALA A 144 -1.41 -7.73 15.22
C ALA A 144 -0.44 -8.86 15.58
N MET A 145 0.86 -8.56 15.73
CA MET A 145 1.87 -9.53 16.16
C MET A 145 1.58 -10.11 17.55
N LEU A 146 1.21 -9.25 18.51
CA LEU A 146 0.87 -9.69 19.88
C LEU A 146 -0.38 -10.57 19.89
N VAL A 147 -1.41 -10.20 19.13
CA VAL A 147 -2.64 -10.99 19.03
C VAL A 147 -2.36 -12.34 18.36
N SER A 148 -1.66 -12.35 17.24
CA SER A 148 -1.32 -13.58 16.49
C SER A 148 -0.35 -14.51 17.22
N TRP A 149 0.44 -14.02 18.18
CA TRP A 149 1.32 -14.84 19.00
C TRP A 149 0.59 -15.56 20.16
N ASN A 150 -0.51 -14.99 20.65
CA ASN A 150 -1.28 -15.54 21.77
C ASN A 150 -2.42 -16.50 21.34
N LEU A 151 -2.59 -16.72 20.02
CA LEU A 151 -3.55 -17.63 19.40
C LEU A 151 -2.88 -18.95 19.04
#